data_AF-A0A0L8L8X8-F1
#
_entry.id   AF-A0A0L8L8X8-F1
#
_cell.length_a   1.000
_cell.length_b   1.000
_cell.length_c   1.000
_cell.angle_alpha   90.00
_cell.angle_beta   90.00
_cell.angle_gamma   90.00
#
_symmetry.space_group_name_H-M   'P 1'
#
loop_
_entity.id
_entity.type
_entity.pdbx_description
1 polymer ?
#
loop_
_entity_poly.entity_id
_entity_poly.type
_entity_poly.pdbx_seq_one_letter_code
_entity_poly.pdbx_strand_id
1 'polypeptide(L)'
;MQRGFLLGAVGGVATMAAAGGLVTWLLAAKDVQHTTVDPVAQGLYVRVDGHLAVARTILEARIQGWYHPLPWVGRDIHDVSCPAHLKAVVGATGTCTARSDGERVSIPVRVIKVEGDPAKPRVFWKFER
;
A
#
# COMPACT_ATOMS: atom_id res chain seq x y z
N MET A 1 -13.45 22.50 46.56
CA MET A 1 -12.49 21.52 46.01
C MET A 1 -12.90 20.94 44.64
N GLN A 2 -13.64 21.67 43.78
CA GLN A 2 -14.17 21.12 42.50
C GLN A 2 -13.49 21.62 41.21
N ARG A 3 -12.75 22.74 41.23
CA ARG A 3 -12.14 23.32 40.00
C ARG A 3 -10.87 22.62 39.51
N GLY A 4 -10.08 22.04 40.42
CA GLY A 4 -8.79 21.40 40.05
C GLY A 4 -8.94 20.06 39.32
N PHE A 5 -9.96 19.28 39.65
CA PHE A 5 -10.16 17.94 39.08
C PHE A 5 -10.70 18.00 37.64
N LEU A 6 -11.55 18.98 37.33
CA LEU A 6 -12.08 19.20 35.98
C LEU A 6 -11.00 19.69 35.02
N LEU A 7 -10.09 20.56 35.47
CA LEU A 7 -8.97 21.04 34.66
C LEU A 7 -7.95 19.92 34.36
N GLY A 8 -7.68 19.04 35.33
CA GLY A 8 -6.79 17.89 35.13
C GLY A 8 -7.38 16.84 34.16
N ALA A 9 -8.67 16.56 34.26
CA ALA A 9 -9.35 15.60 33.39
C ALA A 9 -9.44 16.10 31.93
N VAL A 10 -9.80 17.37 31.71
CA VAL A 10 -9.88 17.94 30.34
C VAL A 10 -8.50 18.04 29.69
N GLY A 11 -7.48 18.43 30.46
CA GLY A 11 -6.10 18.45 29.98
C GLY A 11 -5.55 17.07 29.61
N GLY A 12 -5.85 16.05 30.41
CA GLY A 12 -5.44 14.66 30.15
C GLY A 12 -6.12 14.03 28.92
N VAL A 13 -7.40 14.32 28.70
CA VAL A 13 -8.12 13.81 27.51
C VAL A 13 -7.61 14.48 26.23
N ALA A 14 -7.32 15.78 26.26
CA ALA A 14 -6.79 16.50 25.11
C ALA A 14 -5.40 16.00 24.69
N THR A 15 -4.52 15.71 25.65
CA THR A 15 -3.18 15.17 25.36
C THR A 15 -3.24 13.76 24.79
N MET A 16 -4.09 12.89 25.32
CA MET A 16 -4.29 11.54 24.79
C MET A 16 -4.90 11.56 23.37
N ALA A 17 -5.88 12.43 23.11
CA ALA A 17 -6.48 12.57 21.79
C ALA A 17 -5.46 13.09 20.76
N ALA A 18 -4.62 14.07 21.13
CA ALA A 18 -3.57 14.59 20.26
C ALA A 18 -2.51 13.51 19.97
N ALA A 19 -2.02 12.81 21.00
CA ALA A 19 -1.04 11.74 20.84
C ALA A 19 -1.59 10.58 20.01
N GLY A 20 -2.83 10.15 20.28
CA GLY A 20 -3.53 9.13 19.51
C GLY A 20 -3.69 9.53 18.05
N GLY A 21 -4.18 10.75 17.78
CA GLY A 21 -4.33 11.28 16.43
C GLY A 21 -3.03 11.34 15.65
N LEU A 22 -1.93 11.77 16.29
CA LEU A 22 -0.60 11.84 15.66
C LEU A 22 -0.05 10.45 15.34
N VAL A 23 -0.20 9.49 16.25
CA VAL A 23 0.21 8.10 16.04
C VAL A 23 -0.61 7.45 14.92
N THR A 24 -1.93 7.60 14.95
CA THR A 24 -2.81 7.07 13.89
C THR A 24 -2.48 7.69 12.54
N TRP A 25 -2.20 9.01 12.48
CA TRP A 25 -1.81 9.67 11.24
C TRP A 25 -0.48 9.15 10.70
N LEU A 26 0.54 8.97 11.56
CA LEU A 26 1.84 8.42 11.18
C LEU A 26 1.75 6.96 10.69
N LEU A 27 0.80 6.19 11.20
CA LEU A 27 0.54 4.80 10.80
C LEU A 27 -0.29 4.72 9.51
N ALA A 28 -1.33 5.55 9.37
CA ALA A 28 -2.22 5.57 8.22
C ALA A 28 -1.57 6.16 6.96
N ALA A 29 -0.60 7.06 7.11
CA ALA A 29 0.07 7.71 5.98
C ALA A 29 0.98 6.79 5.14
N LYS A 30 1.11 5.50 5.51
CA LYS A 30 2.00 4.56 4.82
C LYS A 30 1.18 3.56 4.01
N ASP A 31 0.62 4.03 2.89
CA ASP A 31 0.06 3.20 1.80
C ASP A 31 1.17 2.41 1.06
N VAL A 32 2.04 1.76 1.83
CA VAL A 32 3.22 1.04 1.35
C VAL A 32 2.96 -0.44 1.48
N GLN A 33 2.81 -1.09 0.34
CA GLN A 33 2.76 -2.53 0.20
C GLN A 33 4.17 -3.10 0.13
N HIS A 34 4.34 -4.33 0.60
CA HIS A 34 5.58 -5.07 0.41
C HIS A 34 5.31 -6.49 -0.11
N THR A 35 6.23 -7.00 -0.91
CA THR A 35 6.16 -8.33 -1.49
C THR A 35 7.56 -8.93 -1.52
N THR A 36 7.73 -10.09 -0.91
CA THR A 36 8.96 -10.87 -1.02
C THR A 36 8.90 -11.70 -2.28
N VAL A 37 9.91 -11.58 -3.13
CA VAL A 37 10.06 -12.39 -4.34
C VAL A 37 11.11 -13.45 -4.04
N ASP A 38 10.76 -14.73 -4.12
CA ASP A 38 11.67 -15.85 -3.84
C ASP A 38 11.99 -16.60 -5.15
N PRO A 39 13.13 -16.32 -5.81
CA PRO A 39 13.61 -17.05 -6.98
C PRO A 39 13.95 -18.53 -6.72
N VAL A 40 14.16 -18.93 -5.47
CA VAL A 40 14.43 -20.34 -5.12
C VAL A 40 13.13 -21.14 -5.07
N ALA A 41 12.04 -20.51 -4.64
CA ALA A 41 10.70 -21.06 -4.75
C ALA A 41 10.19 -20.91 -6.19
N GLN A 42 10.55 -21.87 -7.05
CA GLN A 42 10.34 -21.87 -8.51
C GLN A 42 8.90 -21.61 -9.00
N GLY A 43 7.89 -21.60 -8.11
CA GLY A 43 6.49 -21.32 -8.44
C GLY A 43 6.00 -19.89 -8.18
N LEU A 44 6.80 -18.99 -7.61
CA LEU A 44 6.29 -17.71 -7.07
C LEU A 44 6.99 -16.44 -7.58
N TYR A 45 8.00 -16.57 -8.46
CA TYR A 45 8.69 -15.42 -9.02
C TYR A 45 8.42 -15.25 -10.51
N VAL A 46 8.45 -14.01 -10.97
CA VAL A 46 8.40 -13.65 -12.38
C VAL A 46 9.56 -12.70 -12.69
N ARG A 47 9.96 -12.65 -13.96
CA ARG A 47 10.99 -11.71 -14.42
C ARG A 47 10.46 -10.84 -15.55
N VAL A 48 10.94 -9.60 -15.59
CA VAL A 48 10.72 -8.64 -16.68
C VAL A 48 12.07 -8.02 -17.01
N ASP A 49 12.49 -8.13 -18.27
CA ASP A 49 13.79 -7.62 -18.75
C ASP A 49 14.96 -8.08 -17.87
N GLY A 50 14.99 -9.36 -17.52
CA GLY A 50 16.04 -9.96 -16.67
C GLY A 50 15.94 -9.63 -15.17
N HIS A 51 15.08 -8.69 -14.76
CA HIS A 51 14.89 -8.32 -13.36
C HIS A 51 13.76 -9.12 -12.73
N LEU A 52 13.87 -9.42 -11.44
CA LEU A 52 12.72 -9.92 -10.68
C LEU A 52 11.57 -8.92 -10.75
N ALA A 53 10.35 -9.40 -10.63
CA ALA A 53 9.16 -8.56 -10.68
C ALA A 53 8.09 -9.08 -9.71
N VAL A 54 7.29 -8.14 -9.21
CA VAL A 54 6.05 -8.44 -8.51
C VAL A 54 5.03 -8.89 -9.55
N ALA A 55 4.51 -10.10 -9.37
CA ALA A 55 3.54 -10.67 -10.30
C ALA A 55 2.29 -9.80 -10.39
N ARG A 56 1.69 -9.75 -11.58
CA ARG A 56 0.48 -8.95 -11.84
C ARG A 56 -0.68 -9.42 -10.98
N THR A 57 -0.76 -10.73 -10.72
CA THR A 57 -1.75 -11.35 -9.85
C THR A 57 -1.62 -10.90 -8.40
N ILE A 58 -0.40 -10.60 -7.94
CA ILE A 58 -0.18 -10.02 -6.60
C ILE A 58 -0.67 -8.57 -6.58
N LEU A 59 -0.38 -7.79 -7.63
CA LEU A 59 -0.91 -6.42 -7.75
C LEU A 59 -2.45 -6.44 -7.79
N GLU A 60 -3.05 -7.29 -8.62
CA GLU A 60 -4.50 -7.44 -8.77
C GLU A 60 -5.14 -7.88 -7.46
N ALA A 61 -4.61 -8.89 -6.77
CA ALA A 61 -5.13 -9.35 -5.50
C ALA A 61 -4.98 -8.30 -4.38
N ARG A 62 -3.87 -7.56 -4.36
CA ARG A 62 -3.66 -6.46 -3.41
C ARG A 62 -4.55 -5.28 -3.70
N ILE A 63 -4.80 -4.99 -4.96
CA ILE A 63 -5.80 -4.00 -5.35
C ILE A 63 -7.16 -4.53 -4.89
N GLN A 64 -7.68 -5.63 -5.42
CA GLN A 64 -9.00 -6.16 -5.07
C GLN A 64 -9.25 -6.35 -3.56
N GLY A 65 -8.25 -6.81 -2.79
CA GLY A 65 -8.40 -7.14 -1.37
C GLY A 65 -8.10 -6.00 -0.38
N TRP A 66 -7.46 -4.91 -0.80
CA TRP A 66 -6.97 -3.85 0.10
C TRP A 66 -7.49 -2.47 -0.33
N TYR A 67 -8.81 -2.32 -0.52
CA TYR A 67 -9.43 -1.00 -0.58
C TYR A 67 -10.26 -0.70 0.66
N HIS A 68 -9.55 -0.16 1.66
CA HIS A 68 -9.96 0.83 2.65
C HIS A 68 -8.62 1.29 3.25
N PRO A 69 -7.94 2.30 2.66
CA PRO A 69 -8.33 3.70 2.81
C PRO A 69 -8.18 4.61 1.57
N LEU A 70 -7.98 4.10 0.35
CA LEU A 70 -7.67 4.95 -0.83
C LEU A 70 -8.92 5.70 -1.34
N PRO A 71 -9.08 7.01 -1.06
CA PRO A 71 -10.37 7.68 -1.26
C PRO A 71 -10.70 7.96 -2.74
N TRP A 72 -9.69 7.95 -3.63
CA TRP A 72 -9.85 8.30 -5.05
C TRP A 72 -10.18 7.11 -5.96
N VAL A 73 -10.05 5.88 -5.45
CA VAL A 73 -10.30 4.66 -6.25
C VAL A 73 -11.76 4.21 -6.14
N GLY A 74 -12.47 4.64 -5.08
CA GLY A 74 -13.84 4.25 -4.78
C GLY A 74 -13.94 3.12 -3.75
N ARG A 75 -15.13 2.94 -3.18
CA ARG A 75 -15.38 1.95 -2.11
C ARG A 75 -15.63 0.54 -2.67
N ASP A 76 -16.22 0.47 -3.85
CA ASP A 76 -16.55 -0.77 -4.52
C ASP A 76 -15.80 -0.82 -5.85
N ILE A 77 -14.76 -1.66 -5.90
CA ILE A 77 -14.04 -1.94 -7.14
C ILE A 77 -14.16 -3.39 -7.56
N HIS A 78 -14.21 -3.58 -8.87
CA HIS A 78 -14.24 -4.88 -9.52
C HIS A 78 -13.47 -4.80 -10.84
N ASP A 79 -13.32 -5.95 -11.50
CA ASP A 79 -12.61 -6.08 -12.78
C ASP A 79 -11.21 -5.45 -12.76
N VAL A 80 -10.49 -5.69 -11.66
CA VAL A 80 -9.10 -5.24 -11.52
C VAL A 80 -8.24 -5.97 -12.55
N SER A 81 -7.47 -5.19 -13.31
CA SER A 81 -6.55 -5.71 -14.31
C SER A 81 -5.24 -4.94 -14.28
N CYS A 82 -4.13 -5.66 -14.23
CA CYS A 82 -2.79 -5.11 -14.36
C CYS A 82 -2.15 -5.65 -15.65
N PRO A 83 -1.86 -4.79 -16.65
CA PRO A 83 -1.41 -5.24 -17.97
C PRO A 83 -0.03 -5.90 -17.95
N ALA A 84 0.79 -5.58 -16.95
CA ALA A 84 2.16 -6.07 -16.81
C ALA A 84 2.52 -6.36 -15.35
N HIS A 85 3.57 -7.14 -15.16
CA HIS A 85 4.24 -7.29 -13.86
C HIS A 85 5.00 -6.02 -13.50
N LEU A 86 5.09 -5.73 -12.20
CA LEU A 86 5.83 -4.55 -11.72
C LEU A 86 7.29 -4.94 -11.49
N LYS A 87 8.19 -4.41 -12.30
CA LYS A 87 9.64 -4.66 -12.20
C LYS A 87 10.14 -4.29 -10.80
N ALA A 88 10.90 -5.18 -10.15
CA ALA A 88 11.47 -4.98 -8.82
C ALA A 88 12.71 -4.07 -8.88
N VAL A 89 12.54 -2.86 -9.39
CA VAL A 89 13.56 -1.82 -9.52
C VAL A 89 12.99 -0.55 -8.93
N VAL A 90 13.77 0.13 -8.10
CA VAL A 90 13.34 1.40 -7.48
C VAL A 90 12.95 2.41 -8.57
N GLY A 91 11.79 3.03 -8.41
CA GLY A 91 11.23 3.98 -9.37
C GLY A 91 10.41 3.35 -10.50
N ALA A 92 10.43 2.01 -10.65
CA ALA A 92 9.59 1.33 -11.64
C ALA A 92 8.11 1.62 -11.37
N THR A 93 7.38 1.94 -12.44
CA THR A 93 5.96 2.27 -12.41
C THR A 93 5.14 1.28 -13.22
N GLY A 94 3.91 1.08 -12.80
CA GLY A 94 2.88 0.39 -13.58
C GLY A 94 1.55 1.10 -13.41
N THR A 95 0.60 0.80 -14.28
CA THR A 95 -0.76 1.33 -14.18
C THR A 95 -1.72 0.17 -14.29
N CYS A 96 -2.41 -0.12 -13.19
CA CYS A 96 -3.53 -1.05 -13.19
C CYS A 96 -4.83 -0.28 -13.43
N THR A 97 -5.87 -0.98 -13.83
CA THR A 97 -7.20 -0.41 -14.02
C THR A 97 -8.22 -1.21 -13.22
N ALA A 98 -9.28 -0.55 -12.79
CA ALA A 98 -10.44 -1.20 -12.19
C ALA A 98 -11.72 -0.49 -12.64
N ARG A 99 -12.86 -1.06 -12.29
CA ARG A 99 -14.18 -0.43 -12.43
C ARG A 99 -14.67 0.00 -11.06
N SER A 100 -15.10 1.25 -10.94
CA SER A 100 -15.72 1.80 -9.73
C SER A 100 -16.87 2.71 -10.12
N ASP A 101 -18.02 2.56 -9.48
CA ASP A 101 -19.23 3.35 -9.74
C ASP A 101 -19.62 3.45 -11.23
N GLY A 102 -19.36 2.38 -11.99
CA GLY A 102 -19.64 2.33 -13.44
C GLY A 102 -18.62 3.04 -14.33
N GLU A 103 -17.57 3.62 -13.75
CA GLU A 103 -16.47 4.27 -14.46
C GLU A 103 -15.18 3.45 -14.38
N ARG A 104 -14.26 3.67 -15.32
CA ARG A 104 -12.95 3.00 -15.33
C ARG A 104 -11.95 3.90 -14.61
N VAL A 105 -11.38 3.39 -13.53
CA VAL A 105 -10.39 4.11 -12.73
C VAL A 105 -8.97 3.62 -13.05
N SER A 106 -8.02 4.55 -13.01
CA SER A 106 -6.60 4.26 -13.17
C SER A 106 -5.92 4.21 -11.82
N ILE A 107 -5.11 3.18 -11.60
CA ILE A 107 -4.46 2.89 -10.33
C ILE A 107 -2.95 2.79 -10.62
N PRO A 108 -2.24 3.93 -10.60
CA PRO A 108 -0.80 3.95 -10.75
C PRO A 108 -0.13 3.31 -9.53
N VAL A 109 0.91 2.52 -9.79
CA VAL A 109 1.74 1.86 -8.77
C VAL A 109 3.20 2.20 -9.00
N ARG A 110 3.97 2.37 -7.91
CA ARG A 110 5.40 2.64 -7.98
C ARG A 110 6.17 1.83 -6.95
N VAL A 111 7.29 1.25 -7.37
CA VAL A 111 8.31 0.69 -6.45
C VAL A 111 9.10 1.82 -5.81
N ILE A 112 9.10 1.87 -4.48
CA ILE A 112 9.79 2.89 -3.70
C ILE A 112 11.09 2.40 -3.08
N LYS A 113 11.21 1.08 -2.88
CA LYS A 113 12.39 0.47 -2.25
C LYS A 113 12.49 -1.00 -2.61
N VAL A 114 13.71 -1.50 -2.74
CA VAL A 114 14.02 -2.93 -2.83
C VAL A 114 15.15 -3.22 -1.84
N GLU A 115 14.97 -4.19 -0.95
CA GLU A 115 15.96 -4.52 0.08
C GLU A 115 15.91 -6.00 0.45
N GLY A 116 16.87 -6.45 1.26
CA GLY A 116 17.00 -7.84 1.68
C GLY A 116 17.99 -8.61 0.82
N ASP A 117 17.94 -9.94 0.94
CA ASP A 117 18.81 -10.85 0.22
C ASP A 117 18.53 -10.78 -1.29
N PRO A 118 19.54 -10.63 -2.17
CA PRO A 118 19.35 -10.75 -3.62
C PRO A 118 18.68 -12.05 -4.07
N ALA A 119 18.83 -13.13 -3.31
CA ALA A 119 18.15 -14.39 -3.53
C ALA A 119 16.69 -14.41 -3.04
N LYS A 120 16.25 -13.44 -2.24
CA LYS A 120 14.86 -13.29 -1.75
C LYS A 120 14.51 -11.82 -1.49
N PRO A 121 14.52 -10.94 -2.51
CA PRO A 121 14.37 -9.52 -2.26
C PRO A 121 12.95 -9.17 -1.81
N ARG A 122 12.88 -8.21 -0.91
CA ARG A 122 11.65 -7.57 -0.46
C ARG A 122 11.44 -6.28 -1.24
N VAL A 123 10.40 -6.26 -2.05
CA VAL A 123 10.01 -5.14 -2.91
C VAL A 123 8.93 -4.34 -2.19
N PHE A 124 9.17 -3.05 -1.98
CA PHE A 124 8.22 -2.10 -1.41
C PHE A 124 7.68 -1.22 -2.51
N TRP A 125 6.36 -1.11 -2.57
CA TRP A 125 5.66 -0.35 -3.59
C TRP A 125 4.42 0.32 -3.00
N LYS A 126 3.94 1.36 -3.65
CA LYS A 126 2.77 2.12 -3.21
C LYS A 126 1.88 2.44 -4.39
N PHE A 127 0.65 2.82 -4.08
CA PHE A 127 -0.25 3.45 -5.04
C PHE A 127 0.10 4.93 -5.18
N GLU A 128 -0.04 5.47 -6.38
CA GLU A 128 0.09 6.91 -6.63
C GLU A 128 -1.29 7.56 -6.80
N ARG A 129 -1.31 8.90 -6.67
CA ARG A 129 -2.44 9.76 -6.99
C ARG A 129 -2.11 10.54 -8.25
#